data_AF-A0A7X3KCP7-F1
#
_entry.id   AF-A0A7X3KCP7-F1
#
_cell.length_a   1.000
_cell.length_b   1.000
_cell.length_c   1.000
_cell.angle_alpha   90.00
_cell.angle_beta   90.00
_cell.angle_gamma   90.00
#
_symmetry.space_group_name_H-M   'P 1'
#
loop_
_entity.id
_entity.type
_entity.pdbx_description
1 polymer ?
#
loop_
_entity_poly.entity_id
_entity_poly.type
_entity_poly.pdbx_seq_one_letter_code
_entity_poly.pdbx_strand_id
1 'polypeptide(L)'
;MHSNTTKGHGFFRKSKAYGLVCGIALAGAMAFGGTSQVSADEVSVPTATEPVAVVTTNNPATNLVEAQPEVPQANVDMAGQAGTQTGALVSEVTSQELNSAVETAKEAGVEVSNGAEVTHDSLEKANADLASQTKSVEEATAKKEANTQAIEQAKAENVKIDAENKAETERVAQENEAGQKAVDAEN
;
A
#
# COMPACT_ATOMS: atom_id res chain seq x y z
N MET A 1 24.87 33.60 -9.53
CA MET A 1 23.49 33.40 -9.00
C MET A 1 23.06 32.00 -9.39
N HIS A 2 23.32 31.00 -8.54
CA HIS A 2 22.85 29.63 -8.76
C HIS A 2 21.50 29.48 -8.07
N SER A 3 20.43 29.36 -8.86
CA SER A 3 19.08 29.08 -8.40
C SER A 3 18.99 27.60 -7.99
N ASN A 4 19.30 27.30 -6.73
CA ASN A 4 18.90 26.04 -6.10
C ASN A 4 17.40 26.12 -5.82
N THR A 5 16.59 25.82 -6.83
CA THR A 5 15.17 25.50 -6.64
C THR A 5 15.09 24.12 -6.00
N THR A 6 15.53 23.98 -4.76
CA THR A 6 15.23 22.82 -3.93
C THR A 6 13.81 23.05 -3.43
N LYS A 7 12.82 22.64 -4.23
CA LYS A 7 11.45 22.49 -3.72
C LYS A 7 11.56 21.52 -2.55
N GLY A 8 11.25 21.99 -1.35
CA GLY A 8 11.03 21.07 -0.23
C GLY A 8 9.87 20.18 -0.63
N HIS A 9 10.18 18.97 -1.09
CA HIS A 9 9.17 18.02 -1.51
C HIS A 9 8.59 17.40 -0.24
N GLY A 10 7.52 18.00 0.29
CA GLY A 10 6.67 17.31 1.25
C GLY A 10 6.11 16.05 0.60
N PHE A 11 6.25 14.92 1.26
CA PHE A 11 5.70 13.64 0.80
C PHE A 11 4.31 13.44 1.39
N PHE A 12 3.40 12.85 0.63
CA PHE A 12 2.08 12.47 1.11
C PHE A 12 2.08 10.97 1.38
N ARG A 13 1.94 10.58 2.64
CA ARG A 13 1.84 9.18 3.07
C ARG A 13 0.39 8.85 3.35
N LYS A 14 -0.04 7.64 3.00
CA LYS A 14 -1.39 7.19 3.38
C LYS A 14 -1.43 6.90 4.89
N SER A 15 -2.45 7.38 5.61
CA SER A 15 -2.54 7.26 7.07
C SER A 15 -2.88 5.84 7.55
N LYS A 16 -2.56 5.54 8.81
CA LYS A 16 -3.01 4.31 9.52
C LYS A 16 -4.43 4.42 10.11
N ALA A 17 -5.06 5.59 10.07
CA ALA A 17 -6.35 5.81 10.72
C ALA A 17 -7.46 5.03 10.02
N TYR A 18 -8.09 4.12 10.78
CA TYR A 18 -9.13 3.15 10.36
C TYR A 18 -8.64 1.93 9.59
N GLY A 19 -7.37 1.54 9.77
CA GLY A 19 -7.00 0.13 9.67
C GLY A 19 -6.88 -0.46 8.28
N LEU A 20 -6.64 0.36 7.24
CA LEU A 20 -6.29 -0.14 5.91
C LEU A 20 -5.08 0.55 5.29
N VAL A 21 -3.97 -0.18 5.29
CA VAL A 21 -2.76 0.20 4.61
C VAL A 21 -2.90 -0.22 3.14
N CYS A 22 -2.97 0.78 2.26
CA CYS A 22 -2.10 0.86 1.08
C CYS A 22 -1.56 -0.49 0.58
N GLY A 23 -2.23 -1.06 -0.42
CA GLY A 23 -1.88 -2.33 -1.04
C GLY A 23 -2.69 -3.47 -0.45
N ILE A 24 -4.01 -3.46 -0.66
CA ILE A 24 -4.83 -4.64 -0.43
C ILE A 24 -4.35 -5.72 -1.37
N ALA A 25 -3.49 -6.60 -0.86
CA ALA A 25 -3.34 -7.91 -1.45
C ALA A 25 -4.65 -8.64 -1.15
N LEU A 26 -5.53 -8.71 -2.16
CA LEU A 26 -6.55 -9.74 -2.26
C LEU A 26 -5.82 -11.06 -2.49
N ALA A 27 -5.08 -11.47 -1.47
CA ALA A 27 -4.24 -12.63 -1.51
C ALA A 27 -5.13 -13.86 -1.40
N GLY A 28 -5.17 -14.65 -2.47
CA GLY A 28 -4.92 -16.07 -2.27
C GLY A 28 -3.59 -16.18 -1.53
N ALA A 29 -3.66 -16.61 -0.27
CA ALA A 29 -2.60 -16.84 0.70
C ALA A 29 -1.15 -16.70 0.19
N MET A 30 -0.37 -15.77 0.78
CA MET A 30 0.99 -16.02 1.31
C MET A 30 1.49 -14.79 2.09
N ALA A 31 1.88 -15.02 3.34
CA ALA A 31 2.49 -14.07 4.27
C ALA A 31 4.02 -14.01 4.12
N PHE A 32 4.64 -12.84 4.25
CA PHE A 32 6.03 -12.61 4.69
C PHE A 32 6.19 -11.08 4.86
N GLY A 33 6.59 -10.46 5.96
CA GLY A 33 7.49 -10.86 7.03
C GLY A 33 8.88 -10.25 6.78
N GLY A 34 9.20 -9.08 7.35
CA GLY A 34 10.56 -8.53 7.25
C GLY A 34 10.72 -7.09 7.74
N THR A 35 11.58 -6.91 8.72
CA THR A 35 11.78 -5.73 9.57
C THR A 35 12.78 -4.70 9.04
N SER A 36 12.70 -3.51 9.65
CA SER A 36 13.56 -2.33 9.55
C SER A 36 15.07 -2.57 9.64
N GLN A 37 15.84 -1.68 9.01
CA GLN A 37 17.26 -1.51 9.25
C GLN A 37 17.60 -0.01 9.19
N VAL A 38 18.04 0.57 10.32
CA VAL A 38 18.54 1.95 10.43
C VAL A 38 19.97 1.85 10.92
N SER A 39 20.91 2.48 10.21
CA SER A 39 22.30 2.61 10.66
C SER A 39 22.45 3.93 11.40
N ALA A 40 22.92 3.87 12.65
CA ALA A 40 23.40 5.03 13.39
C ALA A 40 24.86 5.28 12.99
N ASP A 41 25.16 6.51 12.54
CA ASP A 41 26.51 6.95 12.22
C ASP A 41 27.15 7.57 13.47
N GLU A 42 28.39 7.19 13.76
CA GLU A 42 29.07 7.54 15.00
C GLU A 42 29.68 8.95 14.91
N VAL A 43 29.31 9.82 15.84
CA VAL A 43 29.83 11.18 15.92
C VAL A 43 31.30 11.13 16.35
N SER A 44 32.20 11.44 15.42
CA SER A 44 33.62 11.67 15.71
C SER A 44 33.82 13.07 16.31
N VAL A 45 34.43 13.12 17.49
CA VAL A 45 34.81 14.35 18.19
C VAL A 45 36.26 14.69 17.84
N PRO A 46 36.58 15.83 17.21
CA PRO A 46 37.95 16.31 17.20
C PRO A 46 38.28 17.11 18.47
N THR A 47 39.46 16.78 18.98
CA THR A 47 40.11 17.20 20.22
C THR A 47 40.96 18.47 20.02
N ALA A 48 41.08 19.24 21.10
CA ALA A 48 42.13 20.20 21.52
C ALA A 48 42.49 21.43 20.65
N THR A 49 42.46 22.57 21.32
CA THR A 49 42.80 23.93 20.88
C THR A 49 44.31 24.17 20.95
N GLU A 50 44.94 24.61 19.86
CA GLU A 50 46.29 25.17 19.83
C GLU A 50 46.27 26.71 19.97
N PRO A 51 47.37 27.36 20.42
CA PRO A 51 47.39 28.80 20.68
C PRO A 51 47.42 29.63 19.39
N VAL A 52 46.49 30.58 19.28
CA VAL A 52 46.32 31.47 18.12
C VAL A 52 47.40 32.57 18.11
N ALA A 53 48.21 32.65 17.06
CA ALA A 53 49.11 33.79 16.81
C ALA A 53 48.32 35.02 16.34
N VAL A 54 48.62 36.20 16.88
CA VAL A 54 47.93 37.46 16.53
C VAL A 54 48.43 37.99 15.18
N VAL A 55 47.56 37.99 14.17
CA VAL A 55 47.83 38.51 12.82
C VAL A 55 47.23 39.91 12.70
N THR A 56 48.00 40.89 12.20
CA THR A 56 47.53 42.27 11.96
C THR A 56 47.36 42.54 10.46
N THR A 57 46.45 43.45 10.09
CA THR A 57 46.21 43.81 8.68
C THR A 57 47.16 44.93 8.19
N ASN A 58 47.38 45.07 6.87
CA ASN A 58 48.16 46.17 6.27
C ASN A 58 47.41 47.53 6.26
N ASN A 59 46.33 47.66 7.04
CA ASN A 59 45.52 48.88 7.14
C ASN A 59 46.16 49.84 8.16
N PRO A 60 46.36 51.15 7.86
CA PRO A 60 46.92 52.12 8.80
C PRO A 60 45.96 52.52 9.95
N ALA A 61 45.10 51.61 10.40
CA ALA A 61 44.21 51.85 11.52
C ALA A 61 45.02 52.04 12.82
N THR A 62 44.65 53.03 13.62
CA THR A 62 45.31 53.30 14.91
C THR A 62 44.66 52.55 16.07
N ASN A 63 43.58 51.81 15.80
CA ASN A 63 42.81 50.99 16.73
C ASN A 63 42.13 49.84 15.95
N LEU A 64 41.84 48.71 16.61
CA LEU A 64 41.24 47.51 15.99
C LEU A 64 42.06 46.99 14.79
N VAL A 65 43.37 46.79 15.00
CA VAL A 65 44.35 46.42 13.95
C VAL A 65 44.45 44.92 13.68
N GLU A 66 43.87 44.11 14.56
CA GLU A 66 43.84 42.65 14.46
C GLU A 66 43.04 42.23 13.23
N ALA A 67 43.59 41.31 12.45
CA ALA A 67 42.89 40.71 11.33
C ALA A 67 41.67 39.92 11.83
N GLN A 68 40.65 39.81 10.98
CA GLN A 68 39.52 38.94 11.27
C GLN A 68 40.06 37.52 11.51
N PRO A 69 39.67 36.85 12.62
CA PRO A 69 40.12 35.50 12.91
C PRO A 69 39.65 34.53 11.82
N GLU A 70 40.34 33.39 11.71
CA GLU A 70 39.91 32.30 10.84
C GLU A 70 38.48 31.89 11.16
N VAL A 71 37.68 31.65 10.12
CA VAL A 71 36.28 31.26 10.29
C VAL A 71 36.24 29.87 10.95
N PRO A 72 35.54 29.69 12.07
CA PRO A 72 35.44 28.37 12.70
C PRO A 72 34.93 27.32 11.70
N GLN A 73 35.49 26.12 11.74
CA GLN A 73 35.11 25.05 10.80
C GLN A 73 33.60 24.78 10.81
N ALA A 74 32.95 24.86 11.98
CA ALA A 74 31.50 24.74 12.10
C ALA A 74 30.71 25.76 11.25
N ASN A 75 31.22 26.98 11.08
CA ASN A 75 30.61 28.00 10.24
C ASN A 75 30.84 27.71 8.75
N VAL A 76 32.00 27.14 8.39
CA VAL A 76 32.29 26.66 7.03
C VAL A 76 31.37 25.50 6.67
N ASP A 77 31.21 24.55 7.58
CA ASP A 77 30.34 23.38 7.41
C ASP A 77 28.88 23.80 7.29
N MET A 78 28.41 24.72 8.15
CA MET A 78 27.05 25.27 8.08
C MET A 78 26.80 26.04 6.78
N ALA A 79 27.77 26.84 6.33
CA ALA A 79 27.67 27.54 5.05
C ALA A 79 27.67 26.55 3.86
N GLY A 80 28.42 25.45 3.94
CA GLY A 80 28.42 24.37 2.96
C GLY A 80 27.11 23.59 2.90
N GLN A 81 26.40 23.50 4.03
CA GLN A 81 25.07 22.89 4.13
C GLN A 81 23.92 23.86 3.77
N ALA A 82 24.22 25.13 3.48
CA ALA A 82 23.19 26.11 3.14
C ALA A 82 22.39 25.70 1.89
N GLY A 83 21.07 25.66 2.02
CA GLY A 83 20.17 25.22 0.94
C GLY A 83 20.01 23.70 0.81
N THR A 84 20.64 22.92 1.70
CA THR A 84 20.34 21.50 1.88
C THR A 84 19.17 21.31 2.86
N GLN A 85 18.41 20.24 2.70
CA GLN A 85 17.36 19.82 3.64
C GLN A 85 17.68 18.43 4.14
N THR A 86 17.49 18.20 5.44
CA THR A 86 17.64 16.89 6.08
C THR A 86 16.28 16.42 6.59
N GLY A 87 15.85 15.23 6.18
CA GLY A 87 14.55 14.64 6.54
C GLY A 87 13.45 14.90 5.51
N ALA A 88 12.36 14.13 5.63
CA ALA A 88 11.16 14.25 4.81
C ALA A 88 9.99 14.75 5.67
N LEU A 89 9.33 15.83 5.26
CA LEU A 89 8.04 16.22 5.82
C LEU A 89 6.95 15.35 5.19
N VAL A 90 6.26 14.56 6.01
CA VAL A 90 5.24 13.62 5.54
C VAL A 90 3.85 14.07 6.00
N SER A 91 2.94 14.31 5.07
CA SER A 91 1.52 14.57 5.34
C SER A 91 0.70 13.31 5.17
N GLU A 92 -0.19 13.01 6.11
CA GLU A 92 -1.08 11.86 6.00
C GLU A 92 -2.30 12.13 5.12
N VAL A 93 -2.72 11.13 4.34
CA VAL A 93 -3.91 11.15 3.47
C VAL A 93 -4.79 9.94 3.76
N THR A 94 -6.10 10.16 3.90
CA THR A 94 -7.13 9.15 4.19
C THR A 94 -8.22 9.15 3.12
N SER A 95 -8.91 8.02 2.92
CA SER A 95 -10.15 7.95 2.13
C SER A 95 -11.25 7.22 2.91
N GLN A 96 -12.43 7.85 3.02
CA GLN A 96 -13.61 7.22 3.62
C GLN A 96 -14.25 6.21 2.66
N GLU A 97 -14.15 6.45 1.37
CA GLU A 97 -14.65 5.59 0.31
C GLU A 97 -13.92 4.24 0.33
N LEU A 98 -12.58 4.26 0.41
CA LEU A 98 -11.79 3.04 0.53
C LEU A 98 -12.17 2.25 1.80
N ASN A 99 -12.31 2.94 2.93
CA ASN A 99 -12.72 2.28 4.18
C ASN A 99 -14.10 1.62 4.04
N SER A 100 -15.06 2.31 3.43
CA SER A 100 -16.41 1.79 3.24
C SER A 100 -16.42 0.59 2.29
N ALA A 101 -15.69 0.67 1.17
CA ALA A 101 -15.57 -0.42 0.21
C ALA A 101 -14.99 -1.69 0.87
N VAL A 102 -14.05 -1.53 1.80
CA VAL A 102 -13.45 -2.65 2.51
C VAL A 102 -14.41 -3.30 3.51
N GLU A 103 -15.18 -2.51 4.25
CA GLU A 103 -16.20 -3.07 5.14
C GLU A 103 -17.24 -3.86 4.33
N THR A 104 -17.72 -3.32 3.21
CA THR A 104 -18.58 -4.06 2.27
C THR A 104 -17.92 -5.35 1.77
N ALA A 105 -16.63 -5.31 1.44
CA ALA A 105 -15.89 -6.49 1.00
C ALA A 105 -15.84 -7.56 2.10
N LYS A 106 -15.55 -7.19 3.35
CA LYS A 106 -15.56 -8.12 4.50
C LYS A 106 -16.93 -8.69 4.76
N GLU A 107 -18.00 -7.92 4.62
CA GLU A 107 -19.39 -8.39 4.74
C GLU A 107 -19.74 -9.40 3.65
N ALA A 108 -19.27 -9.17 2.41
CA ALA A 108 -19.32 -10.16 1.33
C ALA A 108 -18.38 -11.36 1.57
N GLY A 109 -17.59 -11.34 2.65
CA GLY A 109 -16.62 -12.35 3.08
C GLY A 109 -15.32 -12.35 2.29
N VAL A 110 -15.02 -11.29 1.55
CA VAL A 110 -13.71 -11.09 0.92
C VAL A 110 -12.68 -10.91 2.04
N GLU A 111 -11.57 -11.64 1.96
CA GLU A 111 -10.45 -11.44 2.86
C GLU A 111 -9.67 -10.19 2.45
N VAL A 112 -9.47 -9.27 3.39
CA VAL A 112 -8.79 -8.01 3.15
C VAL A 112 -7.59 -7.90 4.08
N SER A 113 -6.42 -7.68 3.48
CA SER A 113 -5.15 -7.51 4.20
C SER A 113 -4.51 -6.17 3.89
N ASN A 114 -3.63 -5.73 4.79
CA ASN A 114 -2.96 -4.44 4.72
C ASN A 114 -1.54 -4.60 4.18
N GLY A 115 -1.17 -3.75 3.22
CA GLY A 115 0.19 -3.69 2.66
C GLY A 115 1.16 -2.80 3.45
N ALA A 116 2.31 -2.51 2.85
CA ALA A 116 3.28 -1.55 3.39
C ALA A 116 2.85 -0.10 3.09
N GLU A 117 3.26 0.89 3.91
CA GLU A 117 2.98 2.30 3.62
C GLU A 117 3.68 2.76 2.33
N VAL A 118 2.98 3.51 1.48
CA VAL A 118 3.52 4.15 0.27
C VAL A 118 3.44 5.66 0.41
N THR A 119 4.55 6.32 0.09
CA THR A 119 4.70 7.77 0.04
C THR A 119 4.66 8.27 -1.40
N HIS A 120 3.92 9.33 -1.66
CA HIS A 120 3.85 10.00 -2.95
C HIS A 120 4.47 11.40 -2.87
N ASP A 121 4.98 11.90 -3.99
CA ASP A 121 5.53 13.25 -4.14
C ASP A 121 4.44 14.34 -4.28
N SER A 122 3.16 13.95 -4.41
CA SER A 122 2.02 14.86 -4.48
C SER A 122 0.74 14.28 -3.88
N LEU A 123 -0.15 15.18 -3.42
CA LEU A 123 -1.48 14.83 -2.93
C LEU A 123 -2.34 14.18 -4.03
N GLU A 124 -2.20 14.64 -5.27
CA GLU A 124 -2.91 14.09 -6.43
C GLU A 124 -2.58 12.61 -6.64
N LYS A 125 -1.28 12.25 -6.61
CA LYS A 125 -0.87 10.85 -6.76
C LYS A 125 -1.32 9.99 -5.58
N ALA A 126 -1.29 10.52 -4.35
CA ALA A 126 -1.82 9.81 -3.18
C ALA A 126 -3.34 9.54 -3.30
N ASN A 127 -4.11 10.53 -3.76
CA ASN A 127 -5.56 10.38 -3.96
C ASN A 127 -5.88 9.43 -5.13
N ALA A 128 -5.15 9.51 -6.24
CA ALA A 128 -5.33 8.63 -7.38
C ALA A 128 -5.06 7.16 -7.01
N ASP A 129 -4.03 6.92 -6.19
CA ASP A 129 -3.74 5.59 -5.69
C ASP A 129 -4.81 5.07 -4.72
N LEU A 130 -5.32 5.92 -3.81
CA LEU A 130 -6.46 5.55 -2.95
C LEU A 130 -7.70 5.19 -3.77
N ALA A 131 -8.02 5.98 -4.80
CA ALA A 131 -9.13 5.68 -5.71
C ALA A 131 -8.93 4.38 -6.49
N SER A 132 -7.70 4.10 -6.93
CA SER A 132 -7.37 2.83 -7.59
C SER A 132 -7.58 1.64 -6.66
N GLN A 133 -7.16 1.75 -5.40
CA GLN A 133 -7.39 0.71 -4.40
C GLN A 133 -8.87 0.48 -4.13
N THR A 134 -9.67 1.55 -4.00
CA THR A 134 -11.12 1.44 -3.83
C THR A 134 -11.75 0.64 -4.96
N LYS A 135 -11.38 0.96 -6.21
CA LYS A 135 -11.87 0.24 -7.39
C LYS A 135 -11.47 -1.23 -7.36
N SER A 136 -10.23 -1.56 -7.01
CA SER A 136 -9.78 -2.96 -6.92
C SER A 136 -10.55 -3.76 -5.87
N VAL A 137 -10.91 -3.14 -4.74
CA VAL A 137 -11.76 -3.77 -3.71
C VAL A 137 -13.16 -4.03 -4.24
N GLU A 138 -13.80 -3.02 -4.83
CA GLU A 138 -15.15 -3.13 -5.39
C GLU A 138 -15.22 -4.23 -6.47
N GLU A 139 -14.24 -4.29 -7.37
CA GLU A 139 -14.16 -5.32 -8.41
C GLU A 139 -14.04 -6.73 -7.83
N ALA A 140 -13.23 -6.90 -6.78
CA ALA A 140 -13.08 -8.20 -6.14
C ALA A 140 -14.34 -8.63 -5.37
N THR A 141 -15.01 -7.69 -4.71
CA THR A 141 -16.30 -7.90 -4.05
C THR A 141 -17.36 -8.33 -5.06
N ALA A 142 -17.52 -7.59 -6.14
CA ALA A 142 -18.49 -7.92 -7.20
C ALA A 142 -18.23 -9.31 -7.81
N LYS A 143 -16.95 -9.67 -8.03
CA LYS A 143 -16.58 -11.00 -8.52
C LYS A 143 -16.95 -12.10 -7.52
N LYS A 144 -16.76 -11.87 -6.22
CA LYS A 144 -17.13 -12.84 -5.18
C LYS A 144 -18.64 -13.05 -5.11
N GLU A 145 -19.42 -11.97 -5.19
CA GLU A 145 -20.89 -12.03 -5.21
C GLU A 145 -21.39 -12.80 -6.43
N ALA A 146 -20.87 -12.48 -7.63
CA ALA A 146 -21.22 -13.18 -8.87
C ALA A 146 -20.87 -14.68 -8.79
N ASN A 147 -19.70 -15.03 -8.25
CA ASN A 147 -19.31 -16.43 -8.05
C ASN A 147 -20.25 -17.16 -7.08
N THR A 148 -20.68 -16.48 -6.02
CA THR A 148 -21.63 -17.06 -5.04
C THR A 148 -22.96 -17.38 -5.70
N GLN A 149 -23.52 -16.44 -6.47
CA GLN A 149 -24.76 -16.63 -7.22
C GLN A 149 -24.64 -17.77 -8.26
N ALA A 150 -23.52 -17.83 -8.99
CA ALA A 150 -23.28 -18.90 -9.96
C ALA A 150 -23.24 -20.29 -9.30
N ILE A 151 -22.63 -20.40 -8.11
CA ILE A 151 -22.59 -21.64 -7.33
C ILE A 151 -24.00 -22.03 -6.85
N GLU A 152 -24.81 -21.08 -6.39
CA GLU A 152 -26.19 -21.33 -5.97
C GLU A 152 -27.06 -21.81 -7.14
N GLN A 153 -26.95 -21.16 -8.30
CA GLN A 153 -27.65 -21.59 -9.52
C GLN A 153 -27.23 -23.00 -9.96
N ALA A 154 -25.94 -23.31 -9.95
CA ALA A 154 -25.44 -24.63 -10.30
C ALA A 154 -25.95 -25.71 -9.33
N LYS A 155 -26.03 -25.40 -8.01
CA LYS A 155 -26.63 -26.31 -7.03
C LYS A 155 -28.11 -26.56 -7.30
N ALA A 156 -28.87 -25.52 -7.64
CA ALA A 156 -30.27 -25.64 -7.98
C ALA A 156 -30.49 -26.49 -9.24
N GLU A 157 -29.67 -26.29 -10.28
CA GLU A 157 -29.76 -27.09 -11.51
C GLU A 157 -29.39 -28.56 -11.24
N ASN A 158 -28.38 -28.84 -10.42
CA ASN A 158 -28.05 -30.22 -10.04
C ASN A 158 -29.22 -30.91 -9.34
N VAL A 159 -29.91 -30.22 -8.42
CA VAL A 159 -31.11 -30.77 -7.75
C VAL A 159 -32.23 -31.09 -8.78
N LYS A 160 -32.41 -30.24 -9.78
CA LYS A 160 -33.39 -30.45 -10.85
C LYS A 160 -33.01 -31.66 -11.72
N ILE A 161 -31.74 -31.77 -12.13
CA ILE A 161 -31.22 -32.91 -12.88
C ILE A 161 -31.39 -34.21 -12.10
N ASP A 162 -31.11 -34.23 -10.79
CA ASP A 162 -31.30 -35.41 -9.95
C ASP A 162 -32.78 -35.87 -9.91
N ALA A 163 -33.71 -34.91 -9.85
CA ALA A 163 -35.15 -35.21 -9.90
C ALA A 163 -35.58 -35.74 -11.28
N GLU A 164 -35.10 -35.13 -12.36
CA GLU A 164 -35.38 -35.57 -13.74
C GLU A 164 -34.81 -36.97 -14.00
N ASN A 165 -33.59 -37.25 -13.57
CA ASN A 165 -32.96 -38.57 -13.69
C ASN A 165 -33.73 -39.65 -12.93
N LYS A 166 -34.23 -39.33 -11.73
CA LYS A 166 -35.07 -40.24 -10.96
C LYS A 166 -36.38 -40.54 -11.69
N ALA A 167 -37.06 -39.50 -12.20
CA ALA A 167 -38.30 -39.65 -12.95
C ALA A 167 -38.11 -40.48 -14.23
N GLU A 168 -37.01 -40.27 -14.96
CA GLU A 168 -36.70 -41.05 -16.17
C GLU A 168 -36.37 -42.51 -15.84
N THR A 169 -35.67 -42.76 -14.73
CA THR A 169 -35.43 -44.12 -14.24
C THR A 169 -36.74 -44.86 -13.96
N GLU A 170 -37.69 -44.20 -13.30
CA GLU A 170 -39.02 -44.76 -13.02
C GLU A 170 -39.82 -45.00 -14.31
N ARG A 171 -39.77 -44.06 -15.26
CA ARG A 171 -40.44 -44.18 -16.57
C ARG A 171 -39.92 -45.39 -17.36
N VAL A 172 -38.60 -45.54 -17.45
CA VAL A 172 -37.96 -46.66 -18.16
C VAL A 172 -38.28 -47.99 -17.48
N ALA A 173 -38.32 -48.06 -16.15
CA ALA A 173 -38.72 -49.26 -15.43
C ALA A 173 -40.16 -49.69 -15.76
N GLN A 174 -41.10 -48.73 -15.78
CA GLN A 174 -42.49 -48.98 -16.14
C GLN A 174 -42.65 -49.44 -17.59
N GLU A 175 -41.93 -48.79 -18.52
CA GLU A 175 -41.94 -49.16 -19.94
C GLU A 175 -41.39 -50.57 -20.17
N ASN A 176 -40.30 -50.93 -19.50
CA ASN A 176 -39.73 -52.28 -19.56
C ASN A 176 -40.69 -53.34 -18.99
N GLU A 177 -41.35 -53.05 -17.86
CA GLU A 177 -42.34 -53.96 -17.27
C GLU A 177 -43.55 -54.16 -18.19
N ALA A 178 -44.05 -53.08 -18.81
CA ALA A 178 -45.15 -53.14 -19.77
C ALA A 178 -44.76 -53.92 -21.03
N GLY A 179 -43.55 -53.69 -21.56
CA GLY A 179 -43.01 -54.42 -22.70
C GLY A 179 -42.89 -55.93 -22.43
N GLN A 180 -42.38 -56.31 -21.25
CA GLN A 180 -42.30 -57.72 -20.86
C GLN A 180 -43.68 -58.38 -20.80
N LYS A 181 -44.68 -57.71 -20.18
CA LYS A 181 -46.06 -58.22 -20.12
C LYS A 181 -46.68 -58.41 -21.50
N ALA A 182 -46.38 -57.52 -22.45
CA ALA A 182 -46.87 -57.65 -23.82
C ALA A 182 -46.26 -58.85 -24.54
N VAL A 183 -44.94 -59.07 -24.39
CA VAL A 183 -44.24 -60.24 -24.96
C VAL A 183 -44.75 -61.54 -24.36
N ASP A 184 -44.99 -61.57 -23.05
CA ASP A 184 -45.51 -62.75 -22.36
C ASP A 184 -46.95 -63.10 -22.78
N ALA A 185 -47.72 -62.12 -23.25
CA ALA A 185 -49.10 -62.33 -23.71
C ALA A 185 -49.18 -62.87 -25.15
N GLU A 186 -48.12 -62.73 -25.96
CA GLU A 186 -48.08 -63.20 -27.35
C GLU A 186 -47.49 -64.62 -27.53
N ASN A 187 -46.86 -65.19 -26.49
CA ASN A 187 -46.26 -66.53 -26.50
C ASN A 187 -47.10 -67.56 -25.73
#